data_AF-A0A397W251-F1
#
_entry.id   AF-A0A397W251-F1
#
_cell.length_a   1.000
_cell.length_b   1.000
_cell.length_c   1.000
_cell.angle_alpha   90.00
_cell.angle_beta   90.00
_cell.angle_gamma   90.00
#
_symmetry.space_group_name_H-M   'P 1'
#
loop_
_entity.id
_entity.type
_entity.pdbx_description
1 polymer ?
#
loop_
_entity_poly.entity_id
_entity_poly.type
_entity_poly.pdbx_seq_one_letter_code
_entity_poly.pdbx_strand_id
1 'polypeptide(L)'
;MAGPCIATEIPPEIFINICQDLPPSDLLSLAQVCKKFYGYLCSTHSRPTQEIWRNSRLQFLHYVKMPPPDNMDERQYVKLLSERGCQFCKRPRIRRIYWAFRVRCCKPCLSERTMSPKNRPANLYWKDDVYRVYNEYLKLDPDERKDWLINKRKEGRQKMEEVAQREIEHENEYWVKSSENEKKREERASTIESMIKKERNEFGLLRFKMPIVEQCMVYNKAIMSSSTHTFTNRAWIGLKNKLIPEYTKLAASHRTQRQAAEKLFSYDVAVQTRQMDILKLIFDLPRPDSDQPVVAITNNNNNNNNNNINNNYNNTTTTTSSSTSSTSTTTTTTTIDQNQNQNQNQNDINSDNITHSQFETHLIKYLPWCPTFQNLPFTDNDPRNLWDDEFLILSLIPQLRAEAIHLKNNPAPPFTVCGSFLHKRSGNKRVYRCKLCHYPEGASQLYSFYEIRLHLIRSPHKIYVIKDDMIEVVTEIFDNAENAQEFPRNKPEIFFAAGFNVNLIVNL
;
A
#
# COMPACT_ATOMS: atom_id res chain seq x y z
N MET A 1 38.90 19.83 -28.34
CA MET A 1 38.12 20.97 -28.86
C MET A 1 36.72 20.87 -28.29
N ALA A 2 36.26 21.85 -27.52
CA ALA A 2 34.86 21.90 -27.11
C ALA A 2 34.01 22.17 -28.36
N GLY A 3 33.04 21.30 -28.66
CA GLY A 3 32.10 21.52 -29.75
C GLY A 3 31.30 22.82 -29.56
N PRO A 4 30.72 23.38 -30.64
CA PRO A 4 29.92 24.60 -30.54
C PRO A 4 28.77 24.42 -29.54
N CYS A 5 28.53 25.44 -28.72
CA CYS A 5 27.45 25.43 -27.75
C CYS A 5 26.11 25.56 -28.48
N ILE A 6 25.42 24.44 -28.68
CA ILE A 6 24.09 24.36 -29.35
C ILE A 6 23.11 25.38 -28.78
N ALA A 7 23.15 25.64 -27.47
CA ALA A 7 22.28 26.61 -26.82
C ALA A 7 22.51 28.08 -27.24
N THR A 8 23.63 28.39 -27.89
CA THR A 8 23.87 29.71 -28.49
C THR A 8 23.28 29.86 -29.90
N GLU A 9 22.87 28.76 -30.52
CA GLU A 9 22.20 28.73 -31.84
C GLU A 9 20.67 28.78 -31.71
N ILE A 10 20.14 28.53 -30.51
CA ILE A 10 18.70 28.62 -30.21
C ILE A 10 18.21 30.07 -30.34
N PRO A 11 17.05 30.31 -31.01
CA PRO A 11 16.42 31.62 -31.04
C PRO A 11 16.15 32.18 -29.63
N PRO A 12 16.34 33.49 -29.40
CA PRO A 12 16.16 34.10 -28.08
C PRO A 12 14.81 33.77 -27.42
N GLU A 13 13.74 33.69 -28.19
CA GLU A 13 12.37 33.43 -27.72
C GLU A 13 12.23 32.02 -27.14
N ILE A 14 12.78 31.02 -27.84
CA ILE A 14 12.77 29.63 -27.38
C ILE A 14 13.65 29.48 -26.14
N PHE A 15 14.81 30.14 -26.11
CA PHE A 15 15.68 30.17 -24.93
C PHE A 15 14.98 30.78 -23.71
N ILE A 16 14.23 31.87 -23.89
CA ILE A 16 13.45 32.52 -22.83
C ILE A 16 12.39 31.56 -22.29
N ASN A 17 11.66 30.85 -23.15
CA ASN A 17 10.65 29.88 -22.72
C ASN A 17 11.27 28.75 -21.89
N ILE A 18 12.41 28.20 -22.33
CA ILE A 18 13.14 27.19 -21.55
C ILE A 18 13.51 27.74 -20.17
N CYS A 19 13.99 28.99 -20.10
CA CYS A 19 14.42 29.60 -18.84
C CYS A 19 13.27 29.80 -17.84
N GLN A 20 12.03 30.01 -18.30
CA GLN A 20 10.89 30.19 -17.40
C GLN A 20 10.60 28.92 -16.56
N ASP A 21 10.91 27.75 -17.11
CA ASP A 21 10.71 26.44 -16.47
C ASP A 21 11.94 25.94 -15.68
N LEU A 22 12.96 26.79 -15.48
CA LEU A 22 14.14 26.42 -14.72
C LEU A 22 14.06 26.90 -13.26
N PRO A 23 14.57 26.12 -12.28
CA PRO A 23 14.72 26.58 -10.90
C PRO A 23 15.63 27.81 -10.80
N PRO A 24 15.41 28.68 -9.80
CA PRO A 24 16.26 29.85 -9.55
C PRO A 24 17.77 29.58 -9.47
N SER A 25 18.17 28.46 -8.87
CA SER A 25 19.58 28.06 -8.80
C SER A 25 20.21 27.87 -10.17
N ASP A 26 19.46 27.27 -11.09
CA ASP A 26 19.94 26.88 -12.40
C ASP A 26 20.03 28.10 -13.29
N LEU A 27 19.06 29.03 -13.18
CA LEU A 27 19.14 30.34 -13.82
C LEU A 27 20.34 31.17 -13.36
N LEU A 28 20.65 31.13 -12.06
CA LEU A 28 21.83 31.83 -11.52
C LEU A 28 23.13 31.23 -12.02
N SER A 29 23.20 29.92 -12.18
CA SER A 29 24.33 29.22 -12.79
C SER A 29 24.42 29.50 -14.29
N LEU A 30 23.30 29.44 -15.02
CA LEU A 30 23.22 29.66 -16.46
C LEU A 30 23.65 31.09 -16.84
N ALA A 31 23.28 32.07 -16.03
CA ALA A 31 23.73 33.46 -16.17
C ALA A 31 25.26 33.62 -16.10
N GLN A 32 25.99 32.66 -15.53
CA GLN A 32 27.45 32.69 -15.41
C GLN A 32 28.17 31.89 -16.52
N VAL A 33 27.44 31.19 -17.40
CA VAL A 33 28.02 30.30 -18.41
C VAL A 33 28.66 31.08 -19.57
N CYS A 34 27.95 32.07 -20.14
CA CYS A 34 28.47 32.86 -21.26
C CYS A 34 27.86 34.27 -21.31
N LYS A 35 28.51 35.18 -22.06
CA LYS A 35 28.06 36.59 -22.21
C LYS A 35 26.66 36.72 -22.78
N LYS A 36 26.26 35.82 -23.69
CA LYS A 36 24.94 35.82 -24.33
C LYS A 36 23.83 35.52 -23.31
N PHE A 37 23.98 34.46 -22.52
CA PHE A 37 23.02 34.11 -21.46
C PHE A 37 23.01 35.16 -20.35
N TYR A 38 24.17 35.72 -20.00
CA TYR A 38 24.23 36.86 -19.10
C TYR A 38 23.38 38.03 -19.63
N GLY A 39 23.52 38.39 -20.91
CA GLY A 39 22.72 39.45 -21.54
C GLY A 39 21.21 39.24 -21.41
N TYR A 40 20.74 38.01 -21.63
CA TYR A 40 19.32 37.67 -21.53
C TYR A 40 18.80 37.61 -20.09
N LEU A 41 19.58 37.05 -19.16
CA LEU A 41 19.15 36.78 -17.79
C LEU A 41 19.45 37.91 -16.80
N CYS A 42 20.28 38.88 -17.18
CA CYS A 42 20.80 39.88 -16.25
C CYS A 42 20.40 41.33 -16.59
N SER A 43 19.60 41.53 -17.63
CA SER A 43 19.10 42.85 -18.00
C SER A 43 18.05 43.35 -17.01
N THR A 44 18.41 44.36 -16.21
CA THR A 44 17.66 44.85 -15.05
C THR A 44 16.28 45.42 -15.40
N HIS A 45 16.15 46.09 -16.54
CA HIS A 45 14.92 46.80 -16.93
C HIS A 45 14.15 46.09 -18.06
N SER A 46 14.63 44.93 -18.49
CA SER A 46 13.98 44.14 -19.53
C SER A 46 12.77 43.40 -18.95
N ARG A 47 11.57 43.70 -19.47
CA ARG A 47 10.33 43.02 -19.09
C ARG A 47 10.43 41.49 -19.25
N PRO A 48 10.92 40.94 -20.39
CA PRO A 48 11.12 39.50 -20.54
C PRO A 48 12.04 38.91 -19.47
N THR A 49 13.12 39.60 -19.11
CA THR A 49 14.07 39.13 -18.08
C THR A 49 13.39 39.07 -16.71
N GLN A 50 12.64 40.11 -16.34
CA GLN A 50 11.88 40.12 -15.08
C GLN A 50 10.83 39.01 -15.03
N GLU A 51 10.16 38.73 -16.15
CA GLU A 51 9.14 37.69 -16.27
C GLU A 51 9.73 36.27 -16.09
N ILE A 52 10.93 36.01 -16.63
CA ILE A 52 11.66 34.75 -16.39
C ILE A 52 11.87 34.51 -14.90
N TRP A 53 12.46 35.49 -14.20
CA TRP A 53 12.75 35.35 -12.77
C TRP A 53 11.48 35.25 -11.92
N ARG A 54 10.43 36.00 -12.28
CA ARG A 54 9.12 35.94 -11.62
C ARG A 54 8.46 34.57 -11.77
N ASN A 55 8.41 34.03 -12.99
CA ASN A 55 7.79 32.73 -13.26
C ASN A 55 8.55 31.61 -12.54
N SER A 56 9.88 31.62 -12.66
CA SER A 56 10.76 30.70 -11.93
C SER A 56 10.55 30.77 -10.42
N ARG A 57 10.47 31.97 -9.84
CA ARG A 57 10.19 32.15 -8.40
C ARG A 57 8.83 31.57 -8.02
N LEU A 58 7.76 31.92 -8.73
CA LEU A 58 6.41 31.48 -8.37
C LEU A 58 6.24 29.96 -8.53
N GLN A 59 6.89 29.35 -9.51
CA GLN A 59 6.82 27.91 -9.77
C GLN A 59 7.65 27.10 -8.77
N PHE A 60 8.90 27.51 -8.50
CA PHE A 60 9.84 26.70 -7.70
C PHE A 60 9.96 27.16 -6.24
N LEU A 61 9.57 28.39 -5.93
CA LEU A 61 9.52 28.96 -4.58
C LEU A 61 8.07 29.33 -4.23
N HIS A 62 7.15 28.38 -4.38
CA HIS A 62 5.69 28.56 -4.24
C HIS A 62 5.23 29.16 -2.88
N TYR A 63 6.08 29.11 -1.86
CA TYR A 63 5.87 29.73 -0.55
C TYR A 63 6.17 31.24 -0.52
N VAL A 64 6.93 31.77 -1.50
CA VAL A 64 7.24 33.20 -1.65
C VAL A 64 6.23 33.83 -2.61
N LYS A 65 5.11 34.35 -2.07
CA LYS A 65 4.04 34.92 -2.89
C LYS A 65 4.24 36.42 -3.09
N MET A 66 4.76 37.12 -2.10
CA MET A 66 5.00 38.56 -2.20
C MET A 66 5.95 38.91 -3.35
N PRO A 67 5.68 40.01 -4.09
CA PRO A 67 6.60 40.52 -5.10
C PRO A 67 7.91 41.02 -4.47
N PRO A 68 8.94 41.32 -5.29
CA PRO A 68 10.12 42.03 -4.83
C PRO A 68 9.76 43.30 -4.05
N PRO A 69 10.49 43.63 -2.97
CA PRO A 69 10.34 44.90 -2.28
C PRO A 69 10.63 46.10 -3.20
N ASP A 70 10.09 47.29 -2.88
CA ASP A 70 10.34 48.51 -3.66
C ASP A 70 11.85 48.77 -3.87
N ASN A 71 12.26 49.13 -5.09
CA ASN A 71 13.67 49.31 -5.48
C ASN A 71 14.51 48.00 -5.54
N MET A 72 13.86 46.84 -5.62
CA MET A 72 14.51 45.56 -5.89
C MET A 72 13.88 44.91 -7.12
N ASP A 73 14.72 44.43 -8.04
CA ASP A 73 14.25 43.66 -9.19
C ASP A 73 14.08 42.16 -8.86
N GLU A 74 13.39 41.40 -9.70
CA GLU A 74 13.12 39.96 -9.45
C GLU A 74 14.42 39.15 -9.35
N ARG A 75 15.46 39.49 -10.12
CA ARG A 75 16.74 38.78 -10.05
C ARG A 75 17.44 39.02 -8.72
N GLN A 76 17.50 40.27 -8.25
CA GLN A 76 18.06 40.64 -6.95
C GLN A 76 17.29 39.96 -5.82
N TYR A 77 15.96 39.93 -5.93
CA TYR A 77 15.09 39.28 -4.97
C TYR A 77 15.34 37.77 -4.92
N VAL A 78 15.35 37.11 -6.07
CA VAL A 78 15.70 35.69 -6.20
C VAL A 78 17.10 35.40 -5.68
N LYS A 79 18.10 36.24 -5.97
CA LYS A 79 19.44 36.10 -5.40
C LYS A 79 19.43 36.17 -3.88
N LEU A 80 18.66 37.09 -3.29
CA LEU A 80 18.55 37.23 -1.85
C LEU A 80 17.95 35.97 -1.20
N LEU A 81 16.95 35.37 -1.85
CA LEU A 81 16.27 34.15 -1.41
C LEU A 81 17.09 32.87 -1.62
N SER A 82 17.69 32.69 -2.80
CA SER A 82 18.25 31.40 -3.25
C SER A 82 19.75 31.24 -3.01
N GLU A 83 20.54 32.31 -3.10
CA GLU A 83 21.98 32.21 -2.89
C GLU A 83 22.33 31.97 -1.41
N ARG A 84 23.49 31.37 -1.16
CA ARG A 84 24.00 31.11 0.19
C ARG A 84 25.22 31.96 0.49
N GLY A 85 25.35 32.36 1.74
CA GLY A 85 26.51 33.07 2.26
C GLY A 85 26.24 34.55 2.53
N CYS A 86 27.12 35.15 3.34
CA CYS A 86 27.04 36.55 3.73
C CYS A 86 27.32 37.45 2.53
N GLN A 87 26.47 38.44 2.25
CA GLN A 87 26.68 39.36 1.14
C GLN A 87 27.94 40.24 1.32
N PHE A 88 28.34 40.49 2.57
CA PHE A 88 29.49 41.31 2.92
C PHE A 88 30.80 40.51 2.96
N CYS A 89 30.95 39.62 3.95
CA CYS A 89 32.20 38.87 4.17
C CYS A 89 32.28 37.55 3.40
N LYS A 90 31.28 37.21 2.57
CA LYS A 90 31.20 35.98 1.76
C LYS A 90 31.28 34.66 2.53
N ARG A 91 31.20 34.70 3.88
CA ARG A 91 31.14 33.49 4.72
C ARG A 91 30.05 32.54 4.21
N PRO A 92 30.34 31.26 3.96
CA PRO A 92 29.39 30.33 3.35
C PRO A 92 28.25 29.93 4.31
N ARG A 93 27.24 29.23 3.77
CA ARG A 93 26.10 28.62 4.52
C ARG A 93 25.21 29.59 5.32
N ILE A 94 25.37 30.90 5.16
CA ILE A 94 24.41 31.87 5.71
C ILE A 94 23.15 31.86 4.85
N ARG A 95 21.99 31.65 5.49
CA ARG A 95 20.67 31.69 4.84
C ARG A 95 19.75 32.78 5.40
N ARG A 96 20.01 33.25 6.62
CA ARG A 96 19.15 34.23 7.29
C ARG A 96 19.16 35.56 6.54
N ILE A 97 17.98 35.97 6.09
CA ILE A 97 17.70 37.29 5.55
C ILE A 97 17.17 38.15 6.69
N TYR A 98 17.67 39.37 6.80
CA TYR A 98 17.13 40.40 7.69
C TYR A 98 16.27 41.32 6.83
N TRP A 99 14.97 41.02 6.74
CA TRP A 99 14.05 41.70 5.83
C TRP A 99 13.95 43.21 6.08
N ALA A 100 14.07 43.65 7.33
CA ALA A 100 14.13 45.07 7.69
C ALA A 100 15.26 45.85 6.98
N PHE A 101 16.33 45.16 6.62
CA PHE A 101 17.48 45.74 5.91
C PHE A 101 17.65 45.16 4.50
N ARG A 102 16.81 44.18 4.11
CA ARG A 102 16.86 43.47 2.83
C ARG A 102 18.24 42.87 2.51
N VAL A 103 18.94 42.37 3.55
CA VAL A 103 20.27 41.76 3.42
C VAL A 103 20.37 40.37 4.04
N ARG A 104 21.18 39.52 3.43
CA ARG A 104 21.58 38.20 3.96
C ARG A 104 23.00 38.30 4.49
N CYS A 105 23.17 38.30 5.80
CA CYS A 105 24.48 38.46 6.43
C CYS A 105 24.63 37.65 7.72
N CYS A 106 25.89 37.46 8.15
CA CYS A 106 26.18 36.85 9.44
C CYS A 106 26.00 37.87 10.58
N LYS A 107 25.80 37.39 11.82
CA LYS A 107 25.62 38.26 12.99
C LYS A 107 26.71 39.33 13.16
N PRO A 108 28.03 39.03 12.98
CA PRO A 108 29.08 40.06 13.07
C PRO A 108 28.92 41.20 12.06
N CYS A 109 28.66 40.88 10.79
CA CYS A 109 28.46 41.91 9.76
C CYS A 109 27.18 42.71 9.99
N LEU A 110 26.15 42.11 10.61
CA LEU A 110 24.96 42.84 11.02
C LEU A 110 25.32 43.86 12.12
N SER A 111 25.95 43.40 13.21
CA SER A 111 26.28 44.27 14.35
C SER A 111 27.24 45.41 14.00
N GLU A 112 28.15 45.17 13.05
CA GLU A 112 29.06 46.20 12.55
C GLU A 112 28.31 47.35 11.85
N ARG A 113 27.18 47.05 11.22
CA ARG A 113 26.44 47.95 10.33
C ARG A 113 25.14 48.48 10.92
N THR A 114 24.73 47.95 12.08
CA THR A 114 23.55 48.42 12.78
C THR A 114 23.91 49.14 14.08
N MET A 115 23.00 50.00 14.53
CA MET A 115 23.03 50.64 15.84
C MET A 115 21.67 50.45 16.51
N SER A 116 21.63 50.52 17.84
CA SER A 116 20.40 50.47 18.61
C SER A 116 20.34 51.58 19.67
N PRO A 117 19.14 52.12 19.97
CA PRO A 117 18.95 53.04 21.07
C PRO A 117 19.25 52.34 22.41
N LYS A 118 19.91 53.04 23.34
CA LYS A 118 20.25 52.50 24.68
C LYS A 118 19.03 51.89 25.40
N ASN A 119 17.88 52.55 25.28
CA ASN A 119 16.64 52.14 25.97
C ASN A 119 15.84 51.08 25.21
N ARG A 120 16.24 50.70 23.99
CA ARG A 120 15.58 49.69 23.14
C ARG A 120 16.62 48.92 22.31
N PRO A 121 17.49 48.12 22.96
CA PRO A 121 18.62 47.49 22.29
C PRO A 121 18.21 46.48 21.20
N ALA A 122 16.98 45.95 21.26
CA ALA A 122 16.42 45.06 20.26
C ALA A 122 16.05 45.76 18.93
N ASN A 123 15.86 47.09 18.96
CA ASN A 123 15.53 47.87 17.76
C ASN A 123 16.82 48.21 17.02
N LEU A 124 17.09 47.48 15.95
CA LEU A 124 18.25 47.71 15.10
C LEU A 124 17.90 48.71 14.00
N TYR A 125 18.81 49.65 13.76
CA TYR A 125 18.76 50.61 12.66
C TYR A 125 20.04 50.51 11.85
N TRP A 126 19.93 50.56 10.52
CA TRP A 126 21.11 50.58 9.66
C TRP A 126 21.84 51.92 9.81
N LYS A 127 23.15 51.90 10.11
CA LYS A 127 23.90 53.12 10.46
C LYS A 127 23.81 54.17 9.36
N ASP A 128 24.04 53.78 8.10
CA ASP A 128 24.04 54.70 6.97
C ASP A 128 22.65 55.31 6.71
N ASP A 129 21.57 54.55 6.97
CA ASP A 129 20.21 55.05 6.83
C ASP A 129 19.89 56.08 7.92
N VAL A 130 20.34 55.84 9.15
CA VAL A 130 20.18 56.80 10.26
C VAL A 130 20.87 58.12 9.91
N TYR A 131 22.13 58.07 9.47
CA TYR A 131 22.87 59.28 9.11
C TYR A 131 22.23 60.01 7.93
N ARG A 132 21.79 59.29 6.89
CA ARG A 132 21.12 59.87 5.73
C ARG A 132 19.82 60.59 6.14
N VAL A 133 18.95 59.89 6.88
CA VAL A 133 17.65 60.43 7.32
C VAL A 133 17.84 61.60 8.31
N TYR A 134 18.86 61.55 9.16
CA TYR A 134 19.19 62.66 10.05
C TYR A 134 19.65 63.91 9.27
N ASN A 135 20.48 63.72 8.25
CA ASN A 135 20.91 64.83 7.38
C ASN A 135 19.75 65.40 6.54
N GLU A 136 18.81 64.57 6.11
CA GLU A 136 17.55 65.04 5.50
C GLU A 136 16.77 65.92 6.47
N TYR A 137 16.61 65.47 7.72
CA TYR A 137 15.89 66.22 8.76
C TYR A 137 16.51 67.59 9.05
N LEU A 138 17.85 67.68 9.12
CA LEU A 138 18.55 68.94 9.39
C LEU A 138 18.33 70.00 8.31
N LYS A 139 18.05 69.58 7.07
CA LYS A 139 17.80 70.49 5.93
C LYS A 139 16.36 71.03 5.88
N LEU A 140 15.45 70.52 6.72
CA LEU A 140 14.06 70.95 6.76
C LEU A 140 13.91 72.25 7.54
N ASP A 141 12.98 73.09 7.07
CA ASP A 141 12.48 74.25 7.80
C ASP A 141 11.86 73.80 9.15
N PRO A 142 12.09 74.52 10.26
CA PRO A 142 11.48 74.22 11.55
C PRO A 142 9.98 73.89 11.50
N ASP A 143 9.20 74.57 10.67
CA ASP A 143 7.75 74.41 10.62
C ASP A 143 7.32 73.08 9.95
N GLU A 144 8.14 72.57 9.02
CA GLU A 144 7.87 71.33 8.28
C GLU A 144 8.30 70.06 9.04
N ARG A 145 9.18 70.19 10.04
CA ARG A 145 9.78 69.05 10.76
C ARG A 145 8.75 68.17 11.44
N LYS A 146 7.67 68.74 11.96
CA LYS A 146 6.63 67.99 12.69
C LYS A 146 5.91 67.04 11.74
N ASP A 147 5.46 67.55 10.59
CA ASP A 147 4.73 66.76 9.60
C ASP A 147 5.62 65.73 8.93
N TRP A 148 6.88 66.10 8.65
CA TRP A 148 7.88 65.15 8.16
C TRP A 148 8.09 63.98 9.12
N LEU A 149 8.19 64.23 10.43
CA LEU A 149 8.33 63.16 11.43
C LEU A 149 7.11 62.24 11.49
N ILE A 150 5.90 62.79 11.36
CA ILE A 150 4.66 62.01 11.29
C ILE A 150 4.67 61.10 10.06
N ASN A 151 5.06 61.63 8.90
CA ASN A 151 5.16 60.88 7.66
C ASN A 151 6.24 59.79 7.75
N LYS A 152 7.44 60.08 8.27
CA LYS A 152 8.48 59.07 8.48
C LYS A 152 8.07 57.96 9.44
N ARG A 153 7.29 58.26 10.48
CA ARG A 153 6.71 57.23 11.36
C ARG A 153 5.70 56.36 10.61
N LYS A 154 4.89 56.94 9.73
CA LYS A 154 3.93 56.19 8.89
C LYS A 154 4.67 55.28 7.89
N GLU A 155 5.66 55.81 7.18
CA GLU A 155 6.55 55.03 6.29
C GLU A 155 7.22 53.87 7.05
N GLY A 156 7.75 54.15 8.26
CA GLY A 156 8.37 53.14 9.11
C GLY A 156 7.42 52.02 9.51
N ARG A 157 6.17 52.36 9.88
CA ARG A 157 5.13 51.35 10.18
C ARG A 157 4.82 50.48 8.97
N GLN A 158 4.63 51.08 7.80
CA GLN A 158 4.36 50.33 6.56
C GLN A 158 5.51 49.38 6.20
N LYS A 159 6.77 49.83 6.34
CA LYS A 159 7.95 48.98 6.13
C LYS A 159 7.99 47.81 7.12
N MET A 160 7.68 48.05 8.40
CA MET A 160 7.68 46.98 9.40
C MET A 160 6.54 45.97 9.19
N GLU A 161 5.39 46.41 8.69
CA GLU A 161 4.29 45.51 8.28
C GLU A 161 4.73 44.60 7.12
N GLU A 162 5.39 45.17 6.10
CA GLU A 162 5.96 44.39 4.99
C GLU A 162 6.97 43.35 5.51
N VAL A 163 7.84 43.74 6.45
CA VAL A 163 8.83 42.85 7.08
C VAL A 163 8.14 41.70 7.80
N ALA A 164 7.11 41.97 8.60
CA ALA A 164 6.37 40.95 9.33
C ALA A 164 5.74 39.93 8.35
N GLN A 165 5.12 40.41 7.28
CA GLN A 165 4.52 39.54 6.27
C GLN A 165 5.55 38.64 5.59
N ARG A 166 6.76 39.14 5.31
CA ARG A 166 7.86 38.34 4.72
C ARG A 166 8.45 37.33 5.69
N GLU A 167 8.52 37.66 6.97
CA GLU A 167 8.93 36.70 8.00
C GLU A 167 7.91 35.54 8.09
N ILE A 168 6.61 35.84 8.02
CA ILE A 168 5.55 34.83 7.94
C ILE A 168 5.69 33.93 6.70
N GLU A 169 5.95 34.49 5.52
CA GLU A 169 6.17 33.68 4.30
C GLU A 169 7.37 32.72 4.42
N HIS A 170 8.45 33.17 5.06
CA HIS A 170 9.63 32.34 5.27
C HIS A 170 9.40 31.25 6.33
N GLU A 171 8.57 31.50 7.35
CA GLU A 171 8.12 30.44 8.27
C GLU A 171 7.24 29.41 7.57
N ASN A 172 6.35 29.85 6.67
CA ASN A 172 5.53 28.94 5.87
C ASN A 172 6.38 27.99 4.99
N GLU A 173 7.51 28.46 4.44
CA GLU A 173 8.47 27.59 3.73
C GLU A 173 8.90 26.39 4.57
N TYR A 174 9.25 26.65 5.83
CA TYR A 174 9.74 25.63 6.74
C TYR A 174 8.65 24.58 7.01
N TRP A 175 7.42 25.04 7.31
CA TRP A 175 6.30 24.15 7.59
C TRP A 175 5.90 23.31 6.38
N VAL A 176 5.85 23.91 5.18
CA VAL A 176 5.54 23.18 3.94
C VAL A 176 6.59 22.10 3.68
N LYS A 177 7.89 22.43 3.76
CA LYS A 177 8.96 21.43 3.59
C LYS A 177 8.92 20.33 4.64
N SER A 178 8.57 20.66 5.88
CA SER A 178 8.42 19.68 6.95
C SER A 178 7.29 18.70 6.64
N SER A 179 6.13 19.22 6.23
CA SER A 179 4.95 18.42 5.85
C SER A 179 5.22 17.55 4.60
N GLU A 180 5.85 18.09 3.56
CA GLU A 180 6.25 17.30 2.39
C GLU A 180 7.21 16.16 2.75
N ASN A 181 8.17 16.43 3.62
CA ASN A 181 9.12 15.41 4.07
C ASN A 181 8.43 14.35 4.93
N GLU A 182 7.42 14.70 5.70
CA GLU A 182 6.59 13.76 6.45
C GLU A 182 5.80 12.84 5.53
N LYS A 183 5.10 13.41 4.54
CA LYS A 183 4.39 12.63 3.52
C LYS A 183 5.31 11.64 2.80
N LYS A 184 6.52 12.08 2.41
CA LYS A 184 7.52 11.19 1.79
C LYS A 184 7.93 10.04 2.69
N ARG A 185 8.04 10.27 4.01
CA ARG A 185 8.37 9.20 4.98
C ARG A 185 7.22 8.21 5.13
N GLU A 186 5.97 8.68 5.15
CA GLU A 186 4.77 7.85 5.22
C GLU A 186 4.59 6.98 3.96
N GLU A 187 4.77 7.56 2.78
CA GLU A 187 4.75 6.83 1.50
C GLU A 187 5.84 5.75 1.47
N ARG A 188 7.05 6.09 1.96
CA ARG A 188 8.16 5.15 2.08
C ARG A 188 7.84 4.00 3.04
N ALA A 189 7.28 4.28 4.22
CA ALA A 189 6.83 3.29 5.19
C ALA A 189 5.76 2.35 4.59
N SER A 190 4.75 2.93 3.95
CA SER A 190 3.68 2.20 3.26
C SER A 190 4.22 1.27 2.17
N THR A 191 5.22 1.73 1.42
CA THR A 191 5.89 0.92 0.40
C THR A 191 6.59 -0.29 1.01
N ILE A 192 7.33 -0.10 2.12
CA ILE A 192 8.00 -1.19 2.85
C ILE A 192 6.98 -2.22 3.33
N GLU A 193 5.90 -1.79 3.97
CA GLU A 193 4.83 -2.71 4.42
C GLU A 193 4.20 -3.48 3.27
N SER A 194 3.90 -2.81 2.16
CA SER A 194 3.33 -3.44 0.97
C SER A 194 4.25 -4.53 0.41
N MET A 195 5.57 -4.27 0.36
CA MET A 195 6.55 -5.25 -0.07
C MET A 195 6.63 -6.45 0.89
N ILE A 196 6.59 -6.22 2.21
CA ILE A 196 6.57 -7.30 3.22
C ILE A 196 5.31 -8.16 3.09
N LYS A 197 4.13 -7.53 2.99
CA LYS A 197 2.83 -8.20 2.84
C LYS A 197 2.70 -8.96 1.52
N LYS A 198 3.52 -8.64 0.51
CA LYS A 198 3.52 -9.32 -0.79
C LYS A 198 4.63 -10.36 -0.93
N GLU A 199 5.68 -10.31 -0.12
CA GLU A 199 6.79 -11.25 -0.24
C GLU A 199 6.32 -12.69 -0.01
N ARG A 200 6.70 -13.57 -0.95
CA ARG A 200 6.43 -14.99 -0.89
C ARG A 200 7.69 -15.80 -0.63
N ASN A 201 7.52 -17.00 -0.09
CA ASN A 201 8.60 -17.97 0.02
C ASN A 201 8.71 -18.86 -1.22
N GLU A 202 9.67 -19.78 -1.22
CA GLU A 202 9.89 -20.77 -2.29
C GLU A 202 8.65 -21.64 -2.58
N PHE A 203 7.70 -21.72 -1.64
CA PHE A 203 6.43 -22.43 -1.78
C PHE A 203 5.26 -21.53 -2.19
N GLY A 204 5.49 -20.25 -2.50
CA GLY A 204 4.43 -19.30 -2.86
C GLY A 204 3.60 -18.79 -1.68
N LEU A 205 3.91 -19.18 -0.44
CA LEU A 205 3.23 -18.70 0.78
C LEU A 205 3.75 -17.34 1.22
N LEU A 206 2.92 -16.57 1.93
CA LEU A 206 3.36 -15.35 2.61
C LEU A 206 4.59 -15.65 3.48
N ARG A 207 5.73 -15.06 3.13
CA ARG A 207 6.98 -15.30 3.85
C ARG A 207 6.93 -14.76 5.27
N PHE A 208 6.20 -13.67 5.46
CA PHE A 208 6.19 -12.91 6.70
C PHE A 208 4.78 -12.78 7.29
N LYS A 209 4.65 -13.09 8.58
CA LYS A 209 3.48 -12.75 9.39
C LYS A 209 3.72 -11.40 10.08
N MET A 210 2.87 -10.41 9.78
CA MET A 210 3.03 -9.03 10.31
C MET A 210 3.21 -8.96 11.84
N PRO A 211 2.46 -9.71 12.67
CA PRO A 211 2.66 -9.66 14.12
C PRO A 211 4.08 -10.04 14.59
N ILE A 212 4.80 -10.86 13.82
CA ILE A 212 6.19 -11.23 14.11
C ILE A 212 7.16 -10.18 13.52
N VAL A 213 6.87 -9.66 12.33
CA VAL A 213 7.66 -8.58 11.70
C VAL A 213 7.69 -7.33 12.55
N GLU A 214 6.57 -6.96 13.17
CA GLU A 214 6.46 -5.78 14.05
C GLU A 214 7.36 -5.89 15.30
N GLN A 215 7.75 -7.12 15.69
CA GLN A 215 8.72 -7.37 16.76
C GLN A 215 10.19 -7.30 16.28
N CYS A 216 10.43 -7.27 14.96
CA CYS A 216 11.77 -7.23 14.40
C CYS A 216 12.36 -5.81 14.45
N MET A 217 13.55 -5.67 15.02
CA MET A 217 14.28 -4.40 15.11
C MET A 217 14.69 -3.88 13.73
N VAL A 218 15.03 -4.77 12.79
CA VAL A 218 15.36 -4.39 11.40
C VAL A 218 14.18 -3.71 10.72
N TYR A 219 12.97 -4.24 10.90
CA TYR A 219 11.74 -3.64 10.37
C TYR A 219 11.46 -2.27 11.01
N ASN A 220 11.48 -2.21 12.35
CA ASN A 220 11.22 -0.97 13.09
C ASN A 220 12.18 0.16 12.71
N LYS A 221 13.47 -0.14 12.53
CA LYS A 221 14.46 0.84 12.01
C LYS A 221 14.15 1.28 10.58
N ALA A 222 13.66 0.39 9.74
CA ALA A 222 13.35 0.70 8.35
C ALA A 222 12.13 1.62 8.24
N ILE A 223 11.07 1.36 9.01
CA ILE A 223 9.82 2.14 8.97
C ILE A 223 9.96 3.49 9.68
N MET A 224 10.78 3.57 10.74
CA MET A 224 11.07 4.80 11.50
C MET A 224 12.24 5.63 10.92
N SER A 225 12.64 5.37 9.68
CA SER A 225 13.77 6.07 9.05
C SER A 225 13.44 7.55 8.78
N SER A 226 14.40 8.44 9.04
CA SER A 226 14.30 9.86 8.68
C SER A 226 14.53 10.15 7.20
N SER A 227 14.81 9.14 6.37
CA SER A 227 15.06 9.29 4.93
C SER A 227 13.80 9.71 4.18
N THR A 228 13.93 10.73 3.35
CA THR A 228 12.88 11.23 2.43
C THR A 228 13.03 10.71 1.00
N HIS A 229 14.05 9.90 0.73
CA HIS A 229 14.22 9.21 -0.55
C HIS A 229 13.23 8.05 -0.69
N THR A 230 12.77 7.82 -1.92
CA THR A 230 11.89 6.72 -2.29
C THR A 230 12.53 5.36 -1.95
N PHE A 231 11.70 4.41 -1.51
CA PHE A 231 12.18 3.06 -1.22
C PHE A 231 12.32 2.25 -2.50
N THR A 232 13.52 1.78 -2.80
CA THR A 232 13.82 1.10 -4.08
C THR A 232 13.86 -0.42 -3.93
N ASN A 233 13.71 -1.13 -5.06
CA ASN A 233 13.87 -2.60 -5.10
C ASN A 233 15.24 -3.06 -4.58
N ARG A 234 16.30 -2.29 -4.83
CA ARG A 234 17.64 -2.60 -4.28
C ARG A 234 17.66 -2.47 -2.75
N ALA A 235 17.02 -1.43 -2.21
CA ALA A 235 16.88 -1.27 -0.76
C ALA A 235 16.03 -2.39 -0.15
N TRP A 236 14.99 -2.85 -0.85
CA TRP A 236 14.18 -4.00 -0.46
C TRP A 236 15.02 -5.27 -0.30
N ILE A 237 15.87 -5.61 -1.29
CA ILE A 237 16.75 -6.78 -1.19
C ILE A 237 17.64 -6.70 0.07
N GLY A 238 18.24 -5.54 0.30
CA GLY A 238 19.09 -5.31 1.48
C GLY A 238 18.33 -5.41 2.81
N LEU A 239 17.09 -4.89 2.86
CA LEU A 239 16.21 -5.00 4.03
C LEU A 239 15.81 -6.46 4.27
N LYS A 240 15.34 -7.15 3.22
CA LYS A 240 14.88 -8.53 3.27
C LYS A 240 15.96 -9.48 3.77
N ASN A 241 17.19 -9.37 3.25
CA ASN A 241 18.30 -10.23 3.67
C ASN A 241 18.66 -10.07 5.16
N LYS A 242 18.40 -8.90 5.74
CA LYS A 242 18.60 -8.66 7.18
C LYS A 242 17.38 -9.07 8.00
N LEU A 243 16.17 -8.93 7.45
CA LEU A 243 14.92 -9.24 8.12
C LEU A 243 14.72 -10.75 8.26
N ILE A 244 15.04 -11.54 7.23
CA ILE A 244 14.81 -13.00 7.22
C ILE A 244 15.44 -13.69 8.45
N PRO A 245 16.74 -13.52 8.77
CA PRO A 245 17.33 -14.22 9.91
C PRO A 245 16.69 -13.85 11.26
N GLU A 246 16.38 -12.57 11.47
CA GLU A 246 15.74 -12.08 12.69
C GLU A 246 14.31 -12.63 12.81
N TYR A 247 13.54 -12.56 11.72
CA TYR A 247 12.19 -13.10 11.63
C TYR A 247 12.18 -14.61 11.90
N THR A 248 13.07 -15.38 11.26
CA THR A 248 13.12 -16.84 11.44
C THR A 248 13.40 -17.21 12.90
N LYS A 249 14.30 -16.49 13.57
CA LYS A 249 14.58 -16.69 15.00
C LYS A 249 13.35 -16.41 15.86
N LEU A 250 12.65 -15.30 15.62
CA LEU A 250 11.44 -14.94 16.37
C LEU A 250 10.29 -15.92 16.10
N ALA A 251 10.10 -16.32 14.83
CA ALA A 251 9.10 -17.31 14.43
C ALA A 251 9.34 -18.67 15.09
N ALA A 252 10.60 -19.13 15.16
CA ALA A 252 10.97 -20.35 15.87
C ALA A 252 10.66 -20.24 17.38
N SER A 253 11.00 -19.12 18.01
CA SER A 253 10.66 -18.87 19.42
C SER A 253 9.15 -18.90 19.67
N HIS A 254 8.36 -18.25 18.80
CA HIS A 254 6.89 -18.27 18.87
C HIS A 254 6.34 -19.68 18.70
N ARG A 255 6.92 -20.48 17.78
CA ARG A 255 6.55 -21.89 17.58
C ARG A 255 6.78 -22.71 18.86
N THR A 256 7.93 -22.55 19.52
CA THR A 256 8.22 -23.24 20.78
C THR A 256 7.27 -22.81 21.91
N GLN A 257 6.97 -21.51 22.03
CA GLN A 257 6.00 -21.01 23.01
C GLN A 257 4.59 -21.57 22.77
N ARG A 258 4.16 -21.62 21.50
CA ARG A 258 2.90 -22.24 21.09
C ARG A 258 2.86 -23.72 21.51
N GLN A 259 3.90 -24.50 21.20
CA GLN A 259 3.96 -25.90 21.61
C GLN A 259 3.88 -26.05 23.13
N ALA A 260 4.59 -25.20 23.88
CA ALA A 260 4.53 -25.24 25.35
C ALA A 260 3.12 -24.96 25.90
N ALA A 261 2.40 -24.00 25.31
CA ALA A 261 1.02 -23.69 25.69
C ALA A 261 0.04 -24.82 25.33
N GLU A 262 0.20 -25.43 24.15
CA GLU A 262 -0.66 -26.49 23.64
C GLU A 262 -0.44 -27.84 24.34
N LYS A 263 0.62 -28.02 25.15
CA LYS A 263 0.85 -29.23 25.96
C LYS A 263 -0.32 -29.57 26.88
N LEU A 264 -1.05 -28.56 27.35
CA LEU A 264 -2.19 -28.72 28.24
C LEU A 264 -3.50 -29.05 27.52
N PHE A 265 -3.52 -29.03 26.19
CA PHE A 265 -4.73 -29.34 25.43
C PHE A 265 -5.09 -30.81 25.55
N SER A 266 -6.38 -31.12 25.66
CA SER A 266 -6.84 -32.49 25.45
C SER A 266 -6.52 -32.93 24.02
N TYR A 267 -6.46 -34.25 23.79
CA TYR A 267 -6.12 -34.81 22.49
C TYR A 267 -7.05 -34.27 21.39
N ASP A 268 -8.36 -34.34 21.60
CA ASP A 268 -9.36 -33.83 20.64
C ASP A 268 -9.23 -32.33 20.39
N VAL A 269 -8.81 -31.56 21.40
CA VAL A 269 -8.58 -30.12 21.24
C VAL A 269 -7.38 -29.83 20.36
N ALA A 270 -6.30 -30.57 20.54
CA ALA A 270 -5.12 -30.47 19.70
C ALA A 270 -5.43 -30.89 18.24
N VAL A 271 -6.16 -31.99 18.02
CA VAL A 271 -6.57 -32.45 16.67
C VAL A 271 -7.35 -31.37 15.92
N GLN A 272 -8.38 -30.79 16.54
CA GLN A 272 -9.18 -29.74 15.91
C GLN A 272 -8.36 -28.45 15.67
N THR A 273 -7.40 -28.15 16.55
CA THR A 273 -6.47 -27.02 16.35
C THR A 273 -5.60 -27.25 15.11
N ARG A 274 -5.12 -28.48 14.90
CA ARG A 274 -4.37 -28.88 13.71
C ARG A 274 -5.20 -28.81 12.43
N GLN A 275 -6.46 -29.25 12.48
CA GLN A 275 -7.41 -29.08 11.37
C GLN A 275 -7.60 -27.59 11.00
N MET A 276 -7.65 -26.70 12.00
CA MET A 276 -7.75 -25.26 11.77
C MET A 276 -6.45 -24.67 11.21
N ASP A 277 -5.28 -25.18 11.60
CA ASP A 277 -3.99 -24.77 11.02
C ASP A 277 -3.94 -25.10 9.52
N ILE A 278 -4.40 -26.28 9.12
CA ILE A 278 -4.53 -26.68 7.71
C ILE A 278 -5.44 -25.72 6.94
N LEU A 279 -6.60 -25.38 7.50
CA LEU A 279 -7.52 -24.43 6.85
C LEU A 279 -6.87 -23.06 6.66
N LYS A 280 -6.21 -22.52 7.70
CA LYS A 280 -5.48 -21.24 7.60
C LYS A 280 -4.42 -21.30 6.51
N LEU A 281 -3.64 -22.39 6.47
CA LEU A 281 -2.63 -22.60 5.45
C LEU A 281 -3.24 -22.59 4.05
N ILE A 282 -4.33 -23.32 3.83
CA ILE A 282 -5.03 -23.36 2.54
C ILE A 282 -5.49 -21.97 2.10
N PHE A 283 -5.97 -21.13 3.03
CA PHE A 283 -6.36 -19.75 2.71
C PHE A 283 -5.18 -18.84 2.36
N ASP A 284 -3.99 -19.16 2.85
CA ASP A 284 -2.75 -18.42 2.58
C ASP A 284 -2.06 -18.86 1.28
N LEU A 285 -2.47 -19.99 0.68
CA LEU A 285 -1.91 -20.49 -0.59
C LEU A 285 -2.28 -19.57 -1.77
N PRO A 286 -1.42 -19.48 -2.80
CA PRO A 286 -1.74 -18.83 -4.07
C PRO A 286 -3.03 -19.39 -4.67
N ARG A 287 -3.88 -18.49 -5.16
CA ARG A 287 -5.12 -18.90 -5.84
C ARG A 287 -4.82 -19.21 -7.31
N PRO A 288 -5.37 -20.29 -7.87
CA PRO A 288 -5.18 -20.62 -9.29
C PRO A 288 -5.72 -19.55 -10.26
N ASP A 289 -6.71 -18.75 -9.84
CA ASP A 289 -7.40 -17.77 -10.71
C ASP A 289 -7.00 -16.30 -10.49
N SER A 290 -6.02 -16.02 -9.63
CA SER A 290 -5.60 -14.64 -9.36
C SER A 290 -4.16 -14.62 -8.87
N ASP A 291 -3.20 -14.62 -9.81
CA ASP A 291 -1.87 -14.00 -9.71
C ASP A 291 -0.95 -14.52 -10.85
N GLN A 292 -1.42 -14.43 -12.10
CA GLN A 292 -0.49 -14.36 -13.23
C GLN A 292 -0.13 -12.90 -13.45
N PRO A 293 1.14 -12.48 -13.25
CA PRO A 293 1.57 -11.21 -13.79
C PRO A 293 1.54 -11.34 -15.31
N VAL A 294 0.65 -10.59 -15.95
CA VAL A 294 0.72 -10.35 -17.40
C VAL A 294 2.06 -9.66 -17.64
N VAL A 295 3.08 -10.44 -17.97
CA VAL A 295 4.32 -9.93 -18.55
C VAL A 295 3.93 -9.51 -19.97
N ALA A 296 3.48 -8.26 -20.10
CA ALA A 296 3.40 -7.61 -21.40
C ALA A 296 4.84 -7.47 -21.91
N ILE A 297 5.27 -8.45 -22.71
CA ILE A 297 6.39 -8.27 -23.62
C ILE A 297 5.91 -7.25 -24.65
N THR A 298 6.27 -5.98 -24.43
CA THR A 298 6.24 -4.96 -25.48
C THR A 298 7.28 -5.33 -26.53
N ASN A 299 6.89 -6.18 -27.48
CA ASN A 299 7.54 -6.22 -28.77
C ASN A 299 7.15 -4.95 -29.52
N ASN A 300 8.04 -3.96 -29.48
CA ASN A 300 8.10 -2.88 -30.45
C ASN A 300 8.24 -3.50 -31.84
N ASN A 301 7.15 -3.56 -32.58
CA ASN A 301 7.20 -3.49 -34.04
C ASN A 301 6.37 -2.28 -34.47
N ASN A 302 7.13 -1.22 -34.80
CA ASN A 302 6.66 -0.11 -35.60
C ASN A 302 5.97 -0.65 -36.85
N ASN A 303 4.72 -0.26 -37.07
CA ASN A 303 4.26 0.14 -38.39
C ASN A 303 3.11 1.13 -38.23
N ASN A 304 3.40 2.36 -38.62
CA ASN A 304 2.45 3.43 -38.85
C ASN A 304 1.41 3.00 -39.89
N ASN A 305 0.13 3.30 -39.64
CA ASN A 305 -0.71 4.08 -40.56
C ASN A 305 -2.09 4.39 -39.95
N ASN A 306 -2.25 5.68 -39.62
CA ASN A 306 -3.38 6.57 -39.92
C ASN A 306 -4.84 6.08 -39.82
N ASN A 307 -5.57 6.76 -38.93
CA ASN A 307 -6.77 7.61 -39.17
C ASN A 307 -8.06 7.28 -38.40
N ASN A 308 -8.62 8.40 -37.89
CA ASN A 308 -10.02 8.72 -37.56
C ASN A 308 -10.60 8.18 -36.25
N ILE A 309 -10.82 9.04 -35.24
CA ILE A 309 -11.98 9.95 -35.04
C ILE A 309 -13.28 9.16 -34.83
N ASN A 310 -13.73 8.97 -33.58
CA ASN A 310 -14.84 9.75 -32.99
C ASN A 310 -15.29 9.24 -31.61
N ASN A 311 -15.40 10.23 -30.72
CA ASN A 311 -16.29 10.48 -29.60
C ASN A 311 -17.57 9.64 -29.37
N ASN A 312 -17.99 9.73 -28.10
CA ASN A 312 -19.32 9.67 -27.49
C ASN A 312 -19.78 8.29 -26.99
N TYR A 313 -19.81 8.08 -25.67
CA TYR A 313 -20.78 8.56 -24.66
C TYR A 313 -22.00 7.63 -24.51
N ASN A 314 -22.08 7.10 -23.30
CA ASN A 314 -23.26 6.92 -22.45
C ASN A 314 -24.38 5.92 -22.81
N ASN A 315 -24.57 5.07 -21.78
CA ASN A 315 -25.82 4.85 -21.04
C ASN A 315 -26.74 3.71 -21.46
N THR A 316 -26.90 2.78 -20.49
CA THR A 316 -28.14 2.22 -19.91
C THR A 316 -29.32 2.02 -20.87
N THR A 317 -30.05 0.90 -20.87
CA THR A 317 -30.82 0.39 -19.72
C THR A 317 -31.50 -0.95 -20.13
N THR A 318 -31.62 -1.87 -19.17
CA THR A 318 -32.77 -2.79 -18.89
C THR A 318 -33.39 -3.72 -19.94
N THR A 319 -33.57 -4.98 -19.47
CA THR A 319 -34.72 -5.92 -19.65
C THR A 319 -35.01 -6.40 -21.09
N THR A 320 -35.33 -7.67 -21.40
CA THR A 320 -36.04 -8.72 -20.67
C THR A 320 -35.88 -10.04 -21.46
N SER A 321 -36.08 -11.14 -20.76
CA SER A 321 -36.33 -12.51 -21.22
C SER A 321 -37.11 -12.69 -22.54
N SER A 322 -36.69 -13.68 -23.34
CA SER A 322 -37.57 -14.80 -23.72
C SER A 322 -36.80 -15.89 -24.48
N SER A 323 -37.01 -17.11 -23.99
CA SER A 323 -36.76 -18.41 -24.57
C SER A 323 -37.29 -18.60 -25.99
N THR A 324 -36.57 -19.36 -26.82
CA THR A 324 -37.16 -20.36 -27.70
C THR A 324 -36.19 -21.51 -27.95
N SER A 325 -36.74 -22.70 -27.73
CA SER A 325 -36.21 -24.03 -27.96
C SER A 325 -36.23 -24.42 -29.43
N SER A 326 -35.24 -25.19 -29.86
CA SER A 326 -35.47 -26.34 -30.75
C SER A 326 -34.29 -27.31 -30.69
N THR A 327 -34.58 -28.48 -30.13
CA THR A 327 -34.29 -29.85 -30.62
C THR A 327 -33.68 -29.87 -32.04
N SER A 328 -32.67 -30.70 -32.35
CA SER A 328 -32.77 -32.16 -32.53
C SER A 328 -31.36 -32.73 -32.73
N THR A 329 -30.91 -33.69 -31.91
CA THR A 329 -30.94 -35.16 -32.12
C THR A 329 -29.83 -35.70 -33.02
N THR A 330 -29.16 -36.74 -32.49
CA THR A 330 -28.61 -37.92 -33.21
C THR A 330 -27.36 -37.66 -34.08
N THR A 331 -26.32 -38.49 -34.13
CA THR A 331 -26.00 -39.81 -33.58
C THR A 331 -24.50 -40.04 -33.90
N THR A 332 -23.84 -40.94 -33.14
CA THR A 332 -22.81 -41.91 -33.59
C THR A 332 -21.65 -41.46 -34.48
N THR A 333 -20.42 -41.95 -34.41
CA THR A 333 -19.61 -42.89 -33.64
C THR A 333 -18.32 -42.91 -34.48
N THR A 334 -17.21 -43.36 -33.91
CA THR A 334 -16.16 -44.12 -34.62
C THR A 334 -15.35 -43.34 -35.67
N THR A 335 -14.02 -43.39 -35.75
CA THR A 335 -12.91 -44.10 -35.10
C THR A 335 -11.67 -43.67 -35.92
N ILE A 336 -10.45 -43.75 -35.35
CA ILE A 336 -9.27 -44.44 -35.94
C ILE A 336 -8.94 -44.02 -37.39
N ASP A 337 -7.84 -43.38 -37.74
CA ASP A 337 -6.49 -43.69 -37.29
C ASP A 337 -5.45 -42.76 -37.94
N GLN A 338 -4.30 -42.75 -37.29
CA GLN A 338 -2.95 -42.80 -37.85
C GLN A 338 -2.33 -41.63 -38.63
N ASN A 339 -1.22 -41.22 -38.00
CA ASN A 339 0.09 -41.02 -38.60
C ASN A 339 0.26 -39.76 -39.46
N GLN A 340 1.16 -38.87 -39.06
CA GLN A 340 2.60 -39.06 -39.33
C GLN A 340 3.42 -37.95 -38.68
N ASN A 341 4.41 -38.41 -37.90
CA ASN A 341 5.80 -37.97 -37.88
C ASN A 341 6.17 -36.48 -37.77
N GLN A 342 6.88 -36.26 -36.65
CA GLN A 342 8.26 -35.78 -36.58
C GLN A 342 8.49 -34.32 -36.21
N ASN A 343 9.13 -34.22 -35.04
CA ASN A 343 10.23 -33.32 -34.69
C ASN A 343 9.88 -31.84 -34.67
N GLN A 344 9.84 -31.27 -33.45
CA GLN A 344 10.99 -30.48 -32.97
C GLN A 344 10.72 -29.88 -31.58
N ASN A 345 11.82 -29.78 -30.83
CA ASN A 345 12.08 -28.81 -29.78
C ASN A 345 11.40 -29.04 -28.43
N GLN A 346 12.05 -29.94 -27.71
CA GLN A 346 12.34 -29.86 -26.30
C GLN A 346 12.59 -28.40 -25.85
N ASN A 347 11.56 -27.80 -25.26
CA ASN A 347 11.61 -26.67 -24.36
C ASN A 347 10.58 -26.97 -23.26
N ASP A 348 10.85 -28.01 -22.48
CA ASP A 348 10.18 -28.26 -21.21
C ASP A 348 10.59 -27.16 -20.23
N ILE A 349 9.89 -26.03 -20.28
CA ILE A 349 9.82 -25.11 -19.15
C ILE A 349 8.90 -25.78 -18.15
N ASN A 350 9.51 -26.44 -17.15
CA ASN A 350 8.88 -27.05 -15.97
C ASN A 350 7.58 -26.35 -15.54
N SER A 351 6.44 -26.91 -15.93
CA SER A 351 5.11 -26.60 -15.35
C SER A 351 4.89 -27.27 -14.00
N ASP A 352 5.79 -28.17 -13.59
CA ASP A 352 5.54 -29.12 -12.51
C ASP A 352 5.89 -28.57 -11.12
N ASN A 353 6.58 -27.42 -11.02
CA ASN A 353 6.94 -26.85 -9.71
C ASN A 353 5.85 -25.98 -9.07
N ILE A 354 4.77 -25.65 -9.79
CA ILE A 354 3.71 -24.74 -9.28
C ILE A 354 2.50 -25.54 -8.72
N THR A 355 2.33 -26.79 -9.12
CA THR A 355 1.14 -27.60 -8.81
C THR A 355 1.08 -28.11 -7.37
N HIS A 356 2.20 -28.17 -6.66
CA HIS A 356 2.25 -28.62 -5.26
C HIS A 356 1.71 -27.58 -4.25
N SER A 357 1.56 -26.31 -4.65
CA SER A 357 1.23 -25.20 -3.75
C SER A 357 -0.18 -24.63 -3.90
N GLN A 358 -1.06 -25.30 -4.65
CA GLN A 358 -2.41 -24.79 -4.93
C GLN A 358 -3.48 -25.66 -4.28
N PHE A 359 -4.53 -25.03 -3.74
CA PHE A 359 -5.71 -25.71 -3.22
C PHE A 359 -6.96 -24.91 -3.58
N GLU A 360 -7.81 -25.48 -4.44
CA GLU A 360 -8.99 -24.77 -4.94
C GLU A 360 -10.01 -24.55 -3.82
N THR A 361 -10.48 -23.30 -3.67
CA THR A 361 -11.42 -22.93 -2.60
C THR A 361 -12.71 -23.77 -2.61
N HIS A 362 -13.17 -24.18 -3.79
CA HIS A 362 -14.37 -25.01 -3.93
C HIS A 362 -14.19 -26.45 -3.43
N LEU A 363 -12.95 -26.91 -3.21
CA LEU A 363 -12.62 -28.22 -2.65
C LEU A 363 -12.64 -28.23 -1.12
N ILE A 364 -12.56 -27.06 -0.46
CA ILE A 364 -12.50 -26.96 1.01
C ILE A 364 -13.68 -27.65 1.67
N LYS A 365 -14.88 -27.57 1.09
CA LYS A 365 -16.09 -28.21 1.64
C LYS A 365 -16.02 -29.74 1.74
N TYR A 366 -15.10 -30.39 1.03
CA TYR A 366 -14.94 -31.85 1.06
C TYR A 366 -14.00 -32.32 2.17
N LEU A 367 -13.15 -31.42 2.71
CA LEU A 367 -12.15 -31.75 3.72
C LEU A 367 -12.69 -32.50 4.94
N PRO A 368 -13.87 -32.17 5.52
CA PRO A 368 -14.39 -32.91 6.67
C PRO A 368 -14.60 -34.41 6.44
N TRP A 369 -14.69 -34.83 5.17
CA TRP A 369 -14.88 -36.22 4.75
C TRP A 369 -13.64 -36.84 4.11
N CYS A 370 -12.54 -36.09 3.98
CA CYS A 370 -11.25 -36.63 3.53
C CYS A 370 -10.67 -37.58 4.60
N PRO A 371 -10.32 -38.84 4.26
CA PRO A 371 -9.78 -39.80 5.22
C PRO A 371 -8.59 -39.27 6.03
N THR A 372 -7.68 -38.54 5.39
CA THR A 372 -6.50 -37.97 6.03
C THR A 372 -6.85 -36.78 6.92
N PHE A 373 -7.88 -36.00 6.58
CA PHE A 373 -8.33 -34.89 7.43
C PHE A 373 -9.01 -35.38 8.71
N GLN A 374 -9.70 -36.52 8.63
CA GLN A 374 -10.30 -37.20 9.78
C GLN A 374 -9.25 -37.89 10.66
N ASN A 375 -8.20 -38.44 10.02
CA ASN A 375 -7.12 -39.17 10.68
C ASN A 375 -5.77 -38.56 10.29
N LEU A 376 -5.47 -37.42 10.91
CA LEU A 376 -4.28 -36.63 10.59
C LEU A 376 -2.99 -37.38 10.99
N PRO A 377 -1.97 -37.39 10.13
CA PRO A 377 -0.67 -37.99 10.46
C PRO A 377 0.11 -37.09 11.42
N PHE A 378 0.29 -37.52 12.66
CA PHE A 378 1.01 -36.75 13.69
C PHE A 378 2.43 -37.29 13.92
N THR A 379 3.38 -36.38 14.16
CA THR A 379 4.73 -36.74 14.61
C THR A 379 4.65 -37.40 15.98
N ASP A 380 5.23 -38.59 16.11
CA ASP A 380 5.18 -39.43 17.31
C ASP A 380 3.75 -39.76 17.79
N ASN A 381 2.76 -39.71 16.88
CA ASN A 381 1.33 -39.88 17.20
C ASN A 381 0.77 -38.86 18.22
N ASP A 382 1.40 -37.68 18.39
CA ASP A 382 0.89 -36.62 19.27
C ASP A 382 0.50 -35.35 18.47
N PRO A 383 -0.78 -34.95 18.44
CA PRO A 383 -1.25 -33.74 17.74
C PRO A 383 -0.70 -32.42 18.31
N ARG A 384 -0.07 -32.43 19.49
CA ARG A 384 0.57 -31.27 20.12
C ARG A 384 1.95 -31.00 19.53
N ASN A 385 2.52 -31.97 18.81
CA ASN A 385 3.71 -31.76 18.01
C ASN A 385 3.31 -31.04 16.71
N LEU A 386 3.88 -29.84 16.49
CA LEU A 386 3.59 -29.06 15.29
C LEU A 386 4.36 -29.62 14.11
N TRP A 387 3.66 -29.83 12.99
CA TRP A 387 4.29 -30.09 11.69
C TRP A 387 5.24 -28.97 11.29
N ASP A 388 6.32 -29.32 10.61
CA ASP A 388 7.08 -28.34 9.82
C ASP A 388 6.32 -27.96 8.54
N ASP A 389 6.68 -26.80 7.99
CA ASP A 389 6.02 -26.23 6.82
C ASP A 389 6.28 -27.10 5.56
N GLU A 390 7.40 -27.82 5.52
CA GLU A 390 7.80 -28.67 4.39
C GLU A 390 6.86 -29.89 4.27
N PHE A 391 6.63 -30.62 5.37
CA PHE A 391 5.67 -31.72 5.43
C PHE A 391 4.25 -31.28 5.07
N LEU A 392 3.82 -30.14 5.63
CA LEU A 392 2.49 -29.59 5.35
C LEU A 392 2.31 -29.36 3.86
N ILE A 393 3.25 -28.69 3.22
CA ILE A 393 3.13 -28.24 1.84
C ILE A 393 3.44 -29.33 0.82
N LEU A 394 4.48 -30.14 1.04
CA LEU A 394 4.92 -31.12 0.06
C LEU A 394 4.18 -32.45 0.18
N SER A 395 3.56 -32.74 1.33
CA SER A 395 2.91 -34.04 1.57
C SER A 395 1.42 -33.90 1.92
N LEU A 396 1.10 -33.22 3.03
CA LEU A 396 -0.25 -33.25 3.59
C LEU A 396 -1.28 -32.52 2.71
N ILE A 397 -0.97 -31.30 2.27
CA ILE A 397 -1.88 -30.49 1.43
C ILE A 397 -2.16 -31.16 0.06
N PRO A 398 -1.16 -31.65 -0.69
CA PRO A 398 -1.40 -32.37 -1.94
C PRO A 398 -2.28 -33.62 -1.75
N GLN A 399 -2.05 -34.39 -0.68
CA GLN A 399 -2.87 -35.57 -0.37
C GLN A 399 -4.32 -35.19 -0.08
N LEU A 400 -4.54 -34.19 0.79
CA LEU A 400 -5.89 -33.69 1.09
C LEU A 400 -6.61 -33.17 -0.15
N ARG A 401 -5.89 -32.52 -1.06
CA ARG A 401 -6.42 -32.05 -2.35
C ARG A 401 -6.86 -33.24 -3.21
N ALA A 402 -6.04 -34.27 -3.34
CA ALA A 402 -6.37 -35.48 -4.09
C ALA A 402 -7.61 -36.18 -3.54
N GLU A 403 -7.71 -36.32 -2.21
CA GLU A 403 -8.88 -36.88 -1.52
C GLU A 403 -10.14 -36.04 -1.77
N ALA A 404 -10.05 -34.72 -1.70
CA ALA A 404 -11.17 -33.82 -1.98
C ALA A 404 -11.65 -33.90 -3.43
N ILE A 405 -10.72 -34.01 -4.39
CA ILE A 405 -11.04 -34.23 -5.81
C ILE A 405 -11.74 -35.58 -5.99
N HIS A 406 -11.25 -36.62 -5.31
CA HIS A 406 -11.86 -37.94 -5.37
C HIS A 406 -13.31 -37.92 -4.86
N LEU A 407 -13.58 -37.29 -3.72
CA LEU A 407 -14.94 -37.14 -3.17
C LEU A 407 -15.85 -36.31 -4.07
N LYS A 408 -15.31 -35.29 -4.75
CA LYS A 408 -16.05 -34.51 -5.74
C LYS A 408 -16.47 -35.36 -6.94
N ASN A 409 -15.58 -36.19 -7.44
CA ASN A 409 -15.78 -37.01 -8.64
C ASN A 409 -16.56 -38.30 -8.37
N ASN A 410 -16.54 -38.79 -7.12
CA ASN A 410 -17.22 -40.00 -6.69
C ASN A 410 -18.21 -39.68 -5.56
N PRO A 411 -19.40 -39.15 -5.88
CA PRO A 411 -20.43 -38.80 -4.91
C PRO A 411 -20.79 -39.96 -3.97
N ALA A 412 -20.80 -39.70 -2.67
CA ALA A 412 -21.33 -40.65 -1.71
C ALA A 412 -22.86 -40.82 -1.89
N PRO A 413 -23.45 -41.99 -1.54
CA PRO A 413 -24.88 -42.22 -1.69
C PRO A 413 -25.72 -41.18 -0.93
N PRO A 414 -26.89 -40.76 -1.46
CA PRO A 414 -27.67 -39.64 -0.93
C PRO A 414 -28.28 -39.88 0.46
N PHE A 415 -28.32 -41.12 0.94
CA PHE A 415 -28.75 -41.50 2.28
C PHE A 415 -27.63 -41.43 3.33
N THR A 416 -26.39 -41.11 2.91
CA THR A 416 -25.28 -40.83 3.82
C THR A 416 -25.23 -39.34 4.12
N VAL A 417 -24.72 -38.96 5.29
CA VAL A 417 -24.55 -37.55 5.68
C VAL A 417 -23.68 -36.79 4.69
N CYS A 418 -22.53 -37.38 4.31
CA CYS A 418 -21.64 -36.90 3.26
C CYS A 418 -22.38 -36.66 1.93
N GLY A 419 -23.12 -37.68 1.46
CA GLY A 419 -23.83 -37.64 0.18
C GLY A 419 -24.97 -36.63 0.15
N SER A 420 -25.78 -36.57 1.21
CA SER A 420 -26.90 -35.64 1.32
C SER A 420 -26.41 -34.19 1.36
N PHE A 421 -25.32 -33.92 2.10
CA PHE A 421 -24.77 -32.58 2.29
C PHE A 421 -24.01 -32.06 1.06
N LEU A 422 -23.03 -32.81 0.55
CA LEU A 422 -22.11 -32.31 -0.49
C LEU A 422 -22.74 -32.15 -1.87
N HIS A 423 -23.75 -32.96 -2.19
CA HIS A 423 -24.42 -32.98 -3.49
C HIS A 423 -25.71 -32.16 -3.54
N LYS A 424 -25.90 -31.26 -2.56
CA LYS A 424 -26.99 -30.26 -2.51
C LYS A 424 -28.41 -30.83 -2.66
N ARG A 425 -28.61 -32.14 -2.48
CA ARG A 425 -29.95 -32.75 -2.55
C ARG A 425 -30.80 -32.37 -1.33
N SER A 426 -30.15 -32.15 -0.18
CA SER A 426 -30.79 -31.64 1.04
C SER A 426 -30.86 -30.13 1.12
N GLY A 427 -29.98 -29.34 0.48
CA GLY A 427 -29.90 -27.89 0.72
C GLY A 427 -29.88 -27.54 2.22
N ASN A 428 -30.71 -26.58 2.64
CA ASN A 428 -30.97 -26.26 4.06
C ASN A 428 -32.19 -27.01 4.64
N LYS A 429 -32.60 -28.12 4.04
CA LYS A 429 -33.80 -28.87 4.45
C LYS A 429 -33.57 -29.63 5.75
N ARG A 430 -34.64 -29.75 6.53
CA ARG A 430 -34.69 -30.53 7.76
C ARG A 430 -34.89 -32.01 7.47
N VAL A 431 -33.81 -32.69 7.09
CA VAL A 431 -33.79 -34.12 6.72
C VAL A 431 -32.89 -34.97 7.62
N TYR A 432 -32.25 -34.37 8.62
CA TYR A 432 -31.32 -35.05 9.52
C TYR A 432 -32.00 -35.35 10.86
N ARG A 433 -31.72 -36.53 11.43
CA ARG A 433 -32.22 -36.95 12.74
C ARG A 433 -31.06 -37.37 13.65
N CYS A 434 -31.20 -37.07 14.94
CA CYS A 434 -30.26 -37.53 15.97
C CYS A 434 -30.53 -38.99 16.31
N LYS A 435 -29.52 -39.86 16.16
CA LYS A 435 -29.63 -41.29 16.56
C LYS A 435 -29.47 -41.52 18.05
N LEU A 436 -28.97 -40.52 18.78
CA LEU A 436 -28.69 -40.62 20.22
C LEU A 436 -29.89 -40.19 21.08
N CYS A 437 -30.86 -39.48 20.50
CA CYS A 437 -32.08 -39.10 21.18
C CYS A 437 -33.03 -40.30 21.29
N HIS A 438 -33.63 -40.47 22.47
CA HIS A 438 -34.73 -41.40 22.66
C HIS A 438 -36.05 -40.63 22.46
N TYR A 439 -36.72 -40.87 21.34
CA TYR A 439 -38.01 -40.25 21.04
C TYR A 439 -39.17 -41.22 21.36
N PRO A 440 -40.29 -40.75 21.92
CA PRO A 440 -41.51 -41.54 22.00
C PRO A 440 -42.00 -41.90 20.58
N GLU A 441 -42.63 -43.07 20.43
CA GLU A 441 -43.04 -43.62 19.14
C GLU A 441 -43.84 -42.58 18.31
N GLY A 442 -43.34 -42.27 17.12
CA GLY A 442 -44.02 -41.43 16.12
C GLY A 442 -43.62 -39.95 16.07
N ALA A 443 -42.82 -39.42 16.99
CA ALA A 443 -42.41 -38.00 17.00
C ALA A 443 -40.88 -37.83 17.04
N SER A 444 -40.22 -37.89 15.89
CA SER A 444 -38.80 -37.54 15.79
C SER A 444 -38.63 -36.12 15.23
N GLN A 445 -37.99 -35.24 15.99
CA GLN A 445 -37.60 -33.92 15.48
C GLN A 445 -36.58 -34.07 14.34
N LEU A 446 -36.83 -33.35 13.25
CA LEU A 446 -35.91 -33.26 12.12
C LEU A 446 -35.18 -31.92 12.16
N TYR A 447 -33.96 -31.95 11.64
CA TYR A 447 -33.02 -30.85 11.70
C TYR A 447 -32.36 -30.67 10.34
N SER A 448 -31.97 -29.44 10.01
CA SER A 448 -30.96 -29.18 8.98
C SER A 448 -29.59 -29.67 9.44
N PHE A 449 -28.62 -29.74 8.53
CA PHE A 449 -27.27 -30.21 8.86
C PHE A 449 -26.59 -29.34 9.93
N TYR A 450 -26.85 -28.03 9.93
CA TYR A 450 -26.33 -27.14 10.97
C TYR A 450 -27.04 -27.35 12.31
N GLU A 451 -28.38 -27.38 12.30
CA GLU A 451 -29.19 -27.56 13.52
C GLU A 451 -28.91 -28.90 14.21
N ILE A 452 -28.75 -30.01 13.48
CA ILE A 452 -28.46 -31.32 14.09
C ILE A 452 -27.12 -31.31 14.79
N ARG A 453 -26.14 -30.61 14.20
CA ARG A 453 -24.80 -30.50 14.78
C ARG A 453 -24.80 -29.59 16.01
N LEU A 454 -25.56 -28.49 15.99
CA LEU A 454 -25.81 -27.68 17.18
C LEU A 454 -26.50 -28.48 18.30
N HIS A 455 -27.46 -29.33 17.94
CA HIS A 455 -28.14 -30.20 18.88
C HIS A 455 -27.17 -31.20 19.55
N LEU A 456 -26.26 -31.81 18.80
CA LEU A 456 -25.27 -32.76 19.33
C LEU A 456 -24.27 -32.12 20.31
N ILE A 457 -23.85 -30.87 20.09
CA ILE A 457 -22.91 -30.17 21.01
C ILE A 457 -23.61 -29.60 22.25
N ARG A 458 -24.93 -29.45 22.23
CA ARG A 458 -25.72 -28.89 23.34
C ARG A 458 -26.29 -30.00 24.23
N SER A 459 -26.96 -29.59 25.31
CA SER A 459 -27.74 -30.50 26.15
C SER A 459 -28.85 -31.15 25.29
N PRO A 460 -29.07 -32.47 25.35
CA PRO A 460 -28.57 -33.41 26.37
C PRO A 460 -27.22 -34.07 26.06
N HIS A 461 -26.67 -33.97 24.84
CA HIS A 461 -25.57 -34.83 24.39
C HIS A 461 -24.16 -34.30 24.72
N LYS A 462 -23.91 -32.99 24.56
CA LYS A 462 -22.59 -32.36 24.82
C LYS A 462 -21.42 -33.04 24.09
N ILE A 463 -21.62 -33.43 22.83
CA ILE A 463 -20.62 -34.11 22.00
C ILE A 463 -19.75 -33.09 21.28
N TYR A 464 -18.45 -33.08 21.59
CA TYR A 464 -17.50 -32.12 21.04
C TYR A 464 -16.85 -32.56 19.71
N VAL A 465 -16.91 -33.86 19.39
CA VAL A 465 -16.41 -34.42 18.13
C VAL A 465 -17.54 -35.17 17.46
N ILE A 466 -18.23 -34.50 16.53
CA ILE A 466 -19.37 -35.09 15.82
C ILE A 466 -18.84 -36.01 14.71
N LYS A 467 -19.42 -37.20 14.64
CA LYS A 467 -19.20 -38.19 13.58
C LYS A 467 -20.51 -38.46 12.85
N ASP A 468 -20.41 -38.82 11.58
CA ASP A 468 -21.59 -39.08 10.73
C ASP A 468 -22.45 -40.26 11.23
N ASP A 469 -21.86 -41.21 11.96
CA ASP A 469 -22.57 -42.35 12.54
C ASP A 469 -23.61 -41.96 13.61
N MET A 470 -23.48 -40.76 14.20
CA MET A 470 -24.42 -40.17 15.16
C MET A 470 -25.68 -39.57 14.50
N ILE A 471 -25.65 -39.40 13.18
CA ILE A 471 -26.69 -38.71 12.41
C ILE A 471 -27.34 -39.71 11.44
N GLU A 472 -28.67 -39.63 11.35
CA GLU A 472 -29.46 -40.35 10.35
C GLU A 472 -29.97 -39.37 9.29
N VAL A 473 -29.96 -39.78 8.02
CA VAL A 473 -30.57 -39.02 6.92
C VAL A 473 -31.90 -39.66 6.55
N VAL A 474 -32.99 -38.92 6.76
CA VAL A 474 -34.36 -39.38 6.48
C VAL A 474 -34.70 -39.01 5.05
N THR A 475 -34.52 -39.96 4.13
CA THR A 475 -34.59 -39.69 2.68
C THR A 475 -36.01 -39.61 2.13
N GLU A 476 -36.99 -40.19 2.83
CA GLU A 476 -38.39 -40.30 2.38
C GLU A 476 -39.09 -38.94 2.22
N ILE A 477 -38.56 -37.90 2.87
CA ILE A 477 -39.16 -36.57 2.93
C ILE A 477 -38.40 -35.53 2.12
N PHE A 478 -37.37 -35.91 1.34
CA PHE A 478 -36.52 -34.94 0.64
C PHE A 478 -37.32 -33.91 -0.16
N ASP A 479 -38.42 -34.32 -0.81
CA ASP A 479 -39.23 -33.44 -1.66
C ASP A 479 -40.17 -32.53 -0.87
N ASN A 480 -40.57 -32.95 0.35
CA ASN A 480 -41.56 -32.26 1.18
C ASN A 480 -40.99 -31.60 2.44
N ALA A 481 -39.68 -31.74 2.70
CA ALA A 481 -39.04 -31.25 3.91
C ALA A 481 -38.94 -29.72 3.94
N GLU A 482 -39.26 -29.13 5.09
CA GLU A 482 -39.12 -27.71 5.36
C GLU A 482 -37.66 -27.26 5.36
N ASN A 483 -37.42 -26.02 4.92
CA ASN A 483 -36.11 -25.38 5.05
C ASN A 483 -35.92 -24.81 6.45
N ALA A 484 -34.71 -24.91 6.99
CA ALA A 484 -34.35 -24.19 8.21
C ALA A 484 -34.26 -22.67 7.94
N GLN A 485 -34.63 -21.87 8.95
CA GLN A 485 -34.54 -20.40 8.91
C GLN A 485 -33.18 -19.88 9.39
N GLU A 486 -32.43 -20.69 10.14
CA GLU A 486 -31.18 -20.27 10.77
C GLU A 486 -30.03 -20.31 9.77
N PHE A 487 -29.36 -19.17 9.60
CA PHE A 487 -28.17 -19.05 8.76
C PHE A 487 -26.96 -18.67 9.62
N PRO A 488 -25.80 -19.33 9.46
CA PRO A 488 -24.59 -18.99 10.19
C PRO A 488 -24.13 -17.57 9.85
N ARG A 489 -23.73 -16.78 10.85
CA ARG A 489 -23.43 -15.36 10.68
C ARG A 489 -21.93 -15.03 10.75
N ASN A 490 -21.15 -15.79 11.51
CA ASN A 490 -19.71 -15.57 11.65
C ASN A 490 -18.88 -16.71 11.03
N LYS A 491 -17.58 -16.47 10.80
CA LYS A 491 -16.69 -17.44 10.13
C LYS A 491 -16.65 -18.81 10.83
N PRO A 492 -16.48 -18.92 12.17
CA PRO A 492 -16.52 -20.22 12.87
C PRO A 492 -17.81 -21.01 12.64
N GLU A 493 -18.97 -20.37 12.73
CA GLU A 493 -20.27 -21.00 12.47
C GLU A 493 -20.39 -21.47 11.01
N ILE A 494 -19.82 -20.74 10.05
CA ILE A 494 -19.81 -21.15 8.64
C ILE A 494 -19.01 -22.43 8.45
N PHE A 495 -17.81 -22.55 9.05
CA PHE A 495 -17.03 -23.79 8.98
C PHE A 495 -17.75 -24.94 9.70
N PHE A 496 -18.35 -24.67 10.84
CA PHE A 496 -19.13 -25.71 11.51
C PHE A 496 -20.35 -26.12 10.72
N ALA A 497 -21.11 -25.20 10.12
CA ALA A 497 -22.17 -25.55 9.18
C ALA A 497 -21.66 -26.33 7.95
N ALA A 498 -20.37 -26.23 7.63
CA ALA A 498 -19.73 -26.88 6.48
C ALA A 498 -19.15 -28.28 6.74
N GLY A 499 -19.26 -28.83 7.96
CA GLY A 499 -18.73 -30.17 8.27
C GLY A 499 -17.58 -30.19 9.30
N PHE A 500 -16.94 -29.05 9.56
CA PHE A 500 -15.75 -29.00 10.41
C PHE A 500 -16.09 -29.05 11.89
N ASN A 501 -15.41 -29.90 12.67
CA ASN A 501 -15.49 -29.88 14.13
C ASN A 501 -14.59 -28.76 14.66
N VAL A 502 -15.13 -27.84 15.47
CA VAL A 502 -14.38 -26.68 15.96
C VAL A 502 -14.64 -26.47 17.45
N ASN A 503 -13.59 -26.47 18.27
CA ASN A 503 -13.66 -26.20 19.71
C ASN A 503 -14.07 -24.76 20.07
N LEU A 504 -14.39 -23.92 19.09
CA LEU A 504 -14.67 -22.49 19.26
C LEU A 504 -16.17 -22.16 19.32
N ILE A 505 -17.05 -23.14 19.13
CA ILE A 505 -18.51 -22.93 19.18
C ILE A 505 -19.09 -23.24 20.56
N VAL A 506 -18.26 -23.76 21.47
CA VAL A 506 -18.69 -24.22 22.80
C VAL A 506 -18.98 -23.06 23.78
N ASN A 507 -18.88 -21.80 23.34
CA ASN A 507 -19.36 -20.63 24.08
C ASN A 507 -20.65 -20.01 23.48
N LEU A 508 -21.50 -20.80 22.80
CA LEU A 508 -22.86 -20.39 22.36
C LEU A 508 -23.98 -20.94 23.25
#